data_AF-A0A6P0RJ29-F1
#
_entry.id   AF-A0A6P0RJ29-F1
#
_cell.length_a   1.000
_cell.length_b   1.000
_cell.length_c   1.000
_cell.angle_alpha   90.00
_cell.angle_beta   90.00
_cell.angle_gamma   90.00
#
_symmetry.space_group_name_H-M   'P 1'
#
loop_
_entity.id
_entity.type
_entity.pdbx_description
1 polymer ?
#
loop_
_entity_poly.entity_id
_entity_poly.type
_entity_poly.pdbx_seq_one_letter_code
_entity_poly.pdbx_strand_id
1 'polypeptide(L)'
;WMSGLELAFIQFNSASPARLLLNTGVNDCWILANLSDPSTIAEAKRFSEAKSRAKEVHFLAVQSDPESESFAGFWLLQEISI
;
A
#
# COMPACT_ATOMS: atom_id res chain seq x y z
N TRP A 1 -5.81 -13.79 -1.29
CA TRP A 1 -5.76 -12.63 -0.37
C TRP A 1 -7.00 -11.75 -0.50
N MET A 2 -7.37 -11.22 -1.68
CA MET A 2 -8.59 -10.40 -1.85
C MET A 2 -9.93 -11.13 -1.56
N SER A 3 -9.90 -12.46 -1.42
CA SER A 3 -11.04 -13.30 -1.02
C SER A 3 -10.94 -13.83 0.41
N GLY A 4 -9.90 -13.47 1.17
CA GLY A 4 -9.61 -13.98 2.53
C GLY A 4 -9.75 -12.90 3.59
N LEU A 5 -10.10 -13.31 4.81
CA LEU A 5 -10.32 -12.44 6.00
C LEU A 5 -9.00 -12.05 6.69
N GLU A 6 -7.89 -12.05 5.95
CA GLU A 6 -6.56 -11.79 6.49
C GLU A 6 -6.28 -10.30 6.57
N LEU A 7 -5.65 -9.87 7.67
CA LEU A 7 -5.15 -8.51 7.79
C LEU A 7 -4.09 -8.27 6.72
N ALA A 8 -4.21 -7.14 6.03
CA ALA A 8 -3.29 -6.73 5.01
C ALA A 8 -2.99 -5.24 5.16
N PHE A 9 -1.79 -4.85 4.73
CA PHE A 9 -1.38 -3.45 4.74
C PHE A 9 -0.31 -3.17 3.68
N ILE A 10 -0.29 -1.93 3.21
CA ILE A 10 0.74 -1.43 2.30
C ILE A 10 1.85 -0.80 3.12
N GLN A 11 3.09 -1.17 2.80
CA GLN A 11 4.29 -0.65 3.43
C GLN A 11 5.23 -0.05 2.38
N PHE A 12 5.80 1.11 2.69
CA PHE A 12 6.90 1.67 1.91
C PHE A 12 8.23 1.11 2.42
N ASN A 13 9.01 0.51 1.52
CA ASN A 13 10.37 0.05 1.78
C ASN A 13 11.36 0.95 1.04
N SER A 14 12.18 1.69 1.79
CA SER A 14 13.15 2.64 1.25
C SER A 14 14.52 2.03 0.90
N ALA A 15 14.73 0.72 1.12
CA ALA A 15 15.95 0.04 0.68
C ALA A 15 16.07 0.13 -0.85
N SER A 16 17.29 0.07 -1.38
CA SER A 16 17.49 0.12 -2.84
C SER A 16 17.31 -1.27 -3.48
N PRO A 17 16.44 -1.44 -4.50
CA PRO A 17 15.52 -0.43 -5.06
C PRO A 17 14.29 -0.23 -4.17
N ALA A 18 13.81 1.01 -4.08
CA ALA A 18 12.67 1.39 -3.25
C ALA A 18 11.37 0.77 -3.77
N ARG A 19 10.47 0.34 -2.86
CA ARG A 19 9.29 -0.44 -3.21
C ARG A 19 8.07 -0.08 -2.37
N LEU A 20 6.89 -0.28 -2.94
CA LEU A 20 5.67 -0.51 -2.17
C LEU A 20 5.46 -2.01 -2.05
N LEU A 21 5.23 -2.46 -0.82
CA LEU A 21 5.00 -3.85 -0.47
C LEU A 21 3.56 -4.00 0.02
N LEU A 22 2.89 -5.06 -0.41
CA LEU A 22 1.63 -5.52 0.15
C LEU A 22 1.95 -6.68 1.09
N ASN A 23 1.76 -6.48 2.39
CA ASN A 23 1.87 -7.52 3.39
C ASN A 23 0.48 -8.11 3.66
N THR A 24 0.41 -9.43 3.77
CA THR A 24 -0.83 -10.17 4.07
C THR A 24 -0.53 -11.25 5.11
N GLY A 25 -1.37 -11.34 6.15
CA GLY A 25 -1.17 -12.31 7.22
C GLY A 25 0.15 -12.07 7.98
N VAL A 26 0.87 -13.15 8.31
CA VAL A 26 2.10 -13.09 9.14
C VAL A 26 3.38 -13.14 8.29
N ASN A 27 3.36 -13.83 7.15
CA ASN A 27 4.60 -14.17 6.41
C ASN A 27 4.57 -13.82 4.93
N ASP A 28 3.43 -13.38 4.38
CA ASP A 28 3.32 -13.14 2.95
C ASP A 28 3.55 -11.67 2.63
N CYS A 29 4.48 -11.41 1.72
CA CYS A 29 4.87 -10.08 1.29
C CYS A 29 5.04 -10.05 -0.23
N TRP A 30 4.34 -9.13 -0.89
CA TRP A 30 4.29 -9.02 -2.35
C TRP A 30 4.77 -7.63 -2.78
N ILE A 31 5.52 -7.55 -3.88
CA ILE A 31 5.91 -6.25 -4.45
C ILE A 31 4.70 -5.70 -5.22
N LEU A 32 4.19 -4.55 -4.78
CA LEU A 32 3.10 -3.84 -5.45
C LEU A 32 3.63 -2.87 -6.52
N ALA A 33 4.74 -2.19 -6.23
CA ALA A 33 5.42 -1.32 -7.18
C ALA A 33 6.92 -1.21 -6.88
N ASN A 34 7.74 -1.16 -7.93
CA ASN A 34 9.12 -0.72 -7.84
C ASN A 34 9.17 0.79 -8.12
N LEU A 35 9.81 1.55 -7.25
CA LEU A 35 9.87 3.00 -7.33
C LEU A 35 11.28 3.41 -7.76
N SER A 36 11.40 3.85 -9.00
CA SER A 36 12.66 4.31 -9.60
C SER A 36 12.75 5.83 -9.71
N ASP A 37 11.61 6.50 -9.85
CA ASP A 37 11.52 7.95 -9.99
C ASP A 37 11.58 8.66 -8.61
N PRO A 38 12.47 9.66 -8.41
CA PRO A 38 12.60 10.37 -7.14
C PRO A 38 11.30 11.05 -6.67
N SER A 39 10.46 11.55 -7.59
CA SER A 39 9.21 12.20 -7.22
C SER A 39 8.20 11.18 -6.66
N THR A 40 8.17 9.99 -7.24
CA THR A 40 7.33 8.87 -6.79
C THR A 40 7.83 8.30 -5.45
N ILE A 41 9.16 8.23 -5.25
CA ILE A 41 9.75 7.84 -3.96
C ILE A 41 9.37 8.85 -2.86
N ALA A 42 9.42 10.15 -3.17
CA ALA A 42 8.99 11.18 -2.23
C ALA A 42 7.50 11.07 -1.89
N GLU A 43 6.64 10.73 -2.85
CA GLU A 43 5.22 10.47 -2.60
C GLU A 43 5.00 9.24 -1.71
N ALA A 44 5.71 8.14 -1.95
CA ALA A 44 5.63 6.96 -1.10
C ALA A 44 6.05 7.23 0.35
N LYS A 45 7.05 8.12 0.55
CA LYS A 45 7.43 8.61 1.88
C LYS A 45 6.30 9.43 2.52
N ARG A 46 5.71 10.38 1.79
CA ARG A 46 4.56 11.17 2.26
C ARG A 46 3.37 10.29 2.64
N PHE A 47 3.10 9.27 1.83
CA PHE A 47 2.09 8.24 2.12
C PHE A 47 2.39 7.55 3.47
N SER A 48 3.61 7.05 3.68
CA SER A 48 3.99 6.38 4.94
C SER A 48 3.83 7.30 6.16
N GLU A 49 4.21 8.57 6.04
CA GLU A 49 4.05 9.55 7.11
C GLU A 49 2.57 9.87 7.40
N ALA A 50 1.74 9.98 6.35
CA ALA A 50 0.30 10.22 6.48
C ALA A 50 -0.41 9.01 7.11
N LYS A 51 -0.07 7.81 6.67
CA LYS A 51 -0.54 6.53 7.23
C LYS A 51 -0.26 6.46 8.74
N SER A 52 0.95 6.81 9.17
CA SER A 52 1.29 6.81 10.60
C SER A 52 0.45 7.81 11.42
N ARG A 53 0.24 9.03 10.90
CA ARG A 53 -0.66 10.02 11.54
C ARG A 53 -2.12 9.56 11.60
N ALA A 54 -2.54 8.73 10.66
CA ALA A 54 -3.87 8.13 10.62
C ALA A 54 -4.00 6.86 11.48
N LYS A 55 -3.06 6.60 12.42
CA LYS A 55 -3.02 5.38 13.24
C LYS A 55 -2.98 4.11 12.39
N GLU A 56 -2.14 4.15 11.36
CA GLU A 56 -1.89 3.09 10.40
C GLU A 56 -3.07 2.72 9.48
N VAL A 57 -4.19 3.44 9.58
CA VAL A 57 -5.35 3.26 8.71
C VAL A 57 -5.08 3.89 7.34
N HIS A 58 -5.35 3.12 6.29
CA HIS A 58 -5.18 3.54 4.90
C HIS A 58 -6.12 2.73 3.99
N PHE A 59 -6.18 3.06 2.70
CA PHE A 59 -6.98 2.32 1.74
C PHE A 59 -6.20 1.99 0.48
N LEU A 60 -6.59 0.89 -0.18
CA LEU A 60 -6.20 0.56 -1.55
C LEU A 60 -7.42 0.70 -2.44
N ALA A 61 -7.35 1.58 -3.43
CA ALA A 61 -8.35 1.72 -4.46
C ALA A 61 -7.75 1.27 -5.80
N VAL A 62 -8.50 0.45 -6.54
CA VAL A 62 -8.09 -0.06 -7.86
C VAL A 62 -9.08 0.46 -8.89
N GLN A 63 -8.57 1.01 -9.99
CA GLN A 63 -9.34 1.40 -11.16
C GLN A 63 -9.01 0.43 -12.31
N SER A 64 -9.98 0.22 -13.22
CA SER A 64 -9.77 -0.58 -14.43
C SER A 64 -8.77 0.05 -15.40
N ASP A 65 -8.76 1.38 -15.41
CA ASP A 65 -7.94 2.24 -16.27
C ASP A 65 -7.84 3.64 -15.63
N PRO A 66 -6.86 4.47 -16.03
CA PRO A 66 -6.60 5.78 -15.41
C PRO A 66 -7.73 6.81 -15.56
N GLU A 67 -8.59 6.67 -16.58
CA GLU A 67 -9.66 7.63 -16.87
C GLU A 67 -11.00 7.22 -16.23
N SER A 68 -11.05 6.07 -15.56
CA SER A 68 -12.26 5.58 -14.91
C SER A 68 -12.66 6.45 -13.72
N GLU A 69 -13.89 6.97 -13.75
CA GLU A 69 -14.50 7.70 -12.62
C GLU A 69 -14.94 6.76 -11.47
N SER A 70 -14.97 5.44 -11.71
CA SER A 70 -15.40 4.43 -10.74
C SER A 70 -14.24 3.52 -10.29
N PHE A 71 -14.28 3.10 -9.02
CA PHE A 71 -13.35 2.09 -8.51
C PHE A 71 -13.81 0.68 -8.84
N ALA A 72 -12.90 -0.14 -9.39
CA ALA A 72 -13.09 -1.57 -9.59
C ALA A 72 -12.94 -2.37 -8.27
N GLY A 73 -12.27 -1.78 -7.27
CA GLY A 73 -12.17 -2.34 -5.93
C GLY A 73 -11.69 -1.31 -4.92
N PHE A 74 -12.12 -1.47 -3.67
CA PHE A 74 -11.75 -0.60 -2.56
C PHE A 74 -11.60 -1.42 -1.28
N TRP A 75 -10.43 -1.34 -0.65
CA TRP A 75 -10.12 -2.04 0.60
C TRP A 75 -9.68 -1.02 1.64
N LEU A 76 -10.30 -1.09 2.83
CA LEU A 76 -9.81 -0.41 4.02
C LEU A 76 -8.84 -1.33 4.75
N LEU A 77 -7.64 -0.82 5.02
CA LEU A 77 -6.51 -1.57 5.55
C LEU A 77 -6.00 -0.89 6.83
N GLN A 78 -5.41 -1.68 7.71
CA GLN A 78 -4.71 -1.16 8.89
C GLN A 78 -3.50 -2.03 9.21
N GLU A 79 -2.33 -1.41 9.37
CA GLU A 79 -1.17 -2.09 9.93
C GLU A 79 -1.32 -2.14 11.45
N ILE A 80 -1.30 -3.34 12.03
CA ILE A 80 -1.35 -3.51 13.48
C ILE A 80 0.10 -3.52 13.99
N SER A 81 0.50 -2.45 14.66
CA SER A 81 1.69 -2.49 15.51
C SER A 81 1.36 -3.32 16.76
N ILE A 82 1.88 -4.55 16.83
CA ILE A 82 1.85 -5.38 18.05
C ILE A 82 3.03 -5.01 18.94
#